data_AF-A0AA96GD01-F1
#
_entry.id   AF-A0AA96GD01-F1
#
_cell.length_a   1.000
_cell.length_b   1.000
_cell.length_c   1.000
_cell.angle_alpha   90.00
_cell.angle_beta   90.00
_cell.angle_gamma   90.00
#
_symmetry.space_group_name_H-M   'P 1'
#
loop_
_entity.id
_entity.type
_entity.pdbx_description
1 polymer ?
#
loop_
_entity_poly.entity_id
_entity_poly.type
_entity_poly.pdbx_seq_one_letter_code
_entity_poly.pdbx_strand_id
1 'polypeptide(L)' 'MAHAGKDPDTGAHGPEPSEAETADREFAAALARLGIEMPPDLAPGVLAGYRPMRAMAALLRGLDGTDGPLGGRHV' A
#
# COMPACT_ATOMS: atom_id res chain seq x y z
N MET A 1 41.46 -17.35 22.90
CA MET A 1 40.00 -17.22 23.00
C MET A 1 39.57 -16.28 21.89
N ALA A 2 39.00 -16.82 20.81
CA ALA A 2 38.54 -16.03 19.67
C ALA A 2 37.06 -15.73 19.87
N HIS A 3 36.71 -14.47 20.13
CA HIS A 3 35.33 -14.01 20.04
C HIS A 3 35.09 -13.62 18.58
N ALA A 4 34.55 -14.56 17.81
CA ALA A 4 34.03 -14.28 16.49
C ALA A 4 32.86 -13.30 16.64
N GLY A 5 33.08 -12.05 16.24
CA GLY A 5 32.03 -11.06 16.07
C GLY A 5 31.04 -11.60 15.04
N LYS A 6 29.81 -11.85 15.49
CA LYS A 6 28.69 -12.17 14.62
C LYS A 6 28.21 -10.84 14.04
N ASP A 7 28.59 -10.54 12.81
CA ASP A 7 27.96 -9.47 12.04
C ASP A 7 26.45 -9.72 12.01
N PRO A 8 25.60 -8.76 12.42
CA PRO A 8 24.18 -8.88 12.15
C PRO A 8 24.03 -8.82 10.63
N ASP A 9 23.67 -9.96 10.05
CA ASP A 9 23.01 -10.08 8.77
C ASP A 9 21.82 -9.11 8.79
N THR A 10 22.10 -7.87 8.41
CA THR A 10 21.10 -6.84 8.20
C THR A 10 20.46 -7.26 6.90
N GLY A 11 19.49 -8.16 7.01
CA GLY A 11 18.69 -8.65 5.91
C GLY A 11 18.37 -7.45 5.03
N ALA A 12 18.78 -7.54 3.76
CA ALA A 12 18.61 -6.50 2.79
C ALA A 12 17.13 -6.31 2.51
N HIS A 13 16.43 -5.63 3.41
CA HIS A 13 15.17 -4.98 3.12
C HIS A 13 15.55 -3.82 2.21
N GLY A 14 15.51 -4.07 0.90
CA GLY A 14 15.54 -3.00 -0.09
C GLY A 14 14.50 -1.93 0.28
N PRO A 15 14.66 -0.69 -0.20
CA PRO A 15 13.75 0.39 0.18
C PRO A 15 12.30 -0.05 -0.06
N GLU A 16 11.51 -0.05 1.02
CA GLU A 16 10.07 -0.30 0.92
C GLU A 16 9.49 0.71 -0.07
N PRO A 17 8.63 0.26 -1.00
CA PRO A 17 8.11 1.15 -2.01
C PRO A 17 7.28 2.24 -1.38
N SER A 18 7.37 3.44 -1.95
CA SER A 18 6.54 4.55 -1.52
C SER A 18 5.05 4.23 -1.72
N GLU A 19 4.19 4.90 -0.95
CA GLU A 19 2.73 4.75 -1.11
C GLU A 19 2.26 5.11 -2.52
N ALA A 20 2.93 6.08 -3.16
CA ALA A 20 2.66 6.48 -4.53
C ALA A 20 3.01 5.36 -5.52
N GLU A 21 4.18 4.74 -5.40
CA GLU A 21 4.59 3.61 -6.27
C GLU A 21 3.71 2.37 -6.05
N THR A 22 3.23 2.17 -4.84
CA THR A 22 2.29 1.09 -4.52
C THR A 22 0.93 1.36 -5.16
N ALA A 23 0.41 2.59 -5.04
CA ALA A 23 -0.82 3.01 -5.69
C ALA A 23 -0.73 2.86 -7.22
N ASP A 24 0.35 3.33 -7.83
CA ASP A 24 0.54 3.24 -9.28
C ASP A 24 0.55 1.79 -9.78
N ARG A 25 1.19 0.87 -9.04
CA ARG A 25 1.20 -0.56 -9.36
C ARG A 25 -0.18 -1.20 -9.22
N GLU A 26 -0.92 -0.89 -8.16
CA GLU A 26 -2.29 -1.37 -7.99
C GLU A 26 -3.19 -0.91 -9.13
N PHE A 27 -3.06 0.36 -9.50
CA PHE A 27 -3.82 0.93 -10.62
C PHE A 27 -3.47 0.26 -11.94
N ALA A 28 -2.18 0.10 -12.25
CA ALA A 28 -1.73 -0.61 -13.45
C ALA A 28 -2.25 -2.07 -13.49
N ALA A 29 -2.22 -2.77 -12.36
CA ALA A 29 -2.75 -4.13 -12.25
C ALA A 29 -4.28 -4.17 -12.49
N ALA A 30 -5.02 -3.17 -12.03
CA ALA A 30 -6.46 -3.06 -12.29
C ALA A 30 -6.74 -2.83 -13.78
N LEU A 31 -6.00 -1.94 -14.44
CA LEU A 31 -6.11 -1.70 -15.88
C LEU A 31 -5.85 -2.98 -16.69
N ALA A 32 -4.77 -3.70 -16.38
CA ALA A 32 -4.42 -4.95 -17.05
C ALA A 32 -5.52 -6.02 -16.88
N ARG A 33 -6.09 -6.15 -15.68
CA ARG A 33 -7.21 -7.07 -15.41
C ARG A 33 -8.47 -6.73 -16.21
N LEU A 34 -8.71 -5.45 -16.47
CA LEU A 34 -9.85 -4.97 -17.23
C LEU A 34 -9.57 -4.92 -18.75
N GLY A 35 -8.34 -5.22 -19.19
CA GLY A 35 -7.94 -5.09 -20.59
C GLY A 35 -7.94 -3.65 -21.08
N ILE A 36 -7.76 -2.67 -20.18
CA ILE A 36 -7.76 -1.25 -20.51
C ILE A 36 -6.33 -0.80 -20.75
N GLU A 37 -6.06 -0.25 -21.92
CA GLU A 37 -4.81 0.43 -22.22
C GLU A 37 -4.93 1.92 -21.85
N MET A 38 -4.00 2.41 -21.05
CA MET A 38 -3.97 3.82 -20.62
C MET A 38 -3.07 4.63 -21.57
N PRO A 39 -3.62 5.65 -22.25
CA PRO A 39 -2.81 6.57 -23.03
C PRO A 39 -1.75 7.27 -22.13
N PRO A 40 -0.49 7.36 -22.58
CA PRO A 40 0.61 7.87 -21.73
C PRO A 40 0.47 9.35 -21.39
N ASP A 41 -0.22 10.12 -22.23
CA ASP A 41 -0.56 11.53 -22.02
C ASP A 41 -1.59 11.72 -20.90
N LEU A 42 -2.48 10.74 -20.69
CA LEU A 42 -3.49 10.78 -19.63
C LEU A 42 -2.98 10.24 -18.29
N ALA A 43 -1.98 9.36 -18.32
CA ALA A 43 -1.48 8.67 -17.12
C ALA A 43 -1.11 9.62 -15.95
N PRO A 44 -0.39 10.75 -16.14
CA PRO A 44 -0.05 11.64 -15.03
C PRO A 44 -1.28 12.22 -14.32
N GLY A 45 -2.28 12.66 -15.09
CA GLY A 45 -3.50 13.26 -14.54
C GLY A 45 -4.39 12.23 -13.83
N VAL A 46 -4.52 11.05 -14.43
CA VAL A 46 -5.33 9.96 -13.84
C VAL A 46 -4.69 9.45 -12.55
N LEU A 47 -3.38 9.24 -12.52
CA LEU A 47 -2.67 8.80 -11.31
C LEU A 47 -2.72 9.87 -10.21
N ALA A 48 -2.61 11.15 -10.57
CA ALA A 48 -2.76 12.25 -9.62
C ALA A 48 -4.15 12.26 -8.95
N GLY A 49 -5.21 11.87 -9.65
CA GLY A 49 -6.55 11.69 -9.06
C GLY A 49 -6.72 10.39 -8.29
N TYR A 50 -6.16 9.29 -8.79
CA TYR A 50 -6.29 7.96 -8.19
C TYR A 50 -5.64 7.87 -6.81
N ARG A 51 -4.41 8.39 -6.66
CA ARG A 51 -3.63 8.32 -5.40
C ARG A 51 -4.39 8.86 -4.18
N PRO A 52 -4.94 10.10 -4.17
CA PRO A 52 -5.69 10.60 -3.03
C PRO A 52 -7.01 9.86 -2.80
N MET A 53 -7.69 9.40 -3.86
CA MET A 53 -8.90 8.58 -3.73
C MET A 53 -8.61 7.24 -3.06
N ARG A 54 -7.50 6.58 -3.42
CA ARG A 54 -7.04 5.33 -2.79
C ARG A 54 -6.73 5.57 -1.31
N ALA A 55 -6.02 6.64 -0.98
CA ALA A 55 -5.72 7.01 0.40
C ALA A 55 -7.01 7.23 1.22
N MET A 56 -7.97 7.98 0.67
CA MET A 56 -9.28 8.17 1.29
C MET A 56 -10.03 6.86 1.49
N ALA A 57 -10.05 5.98 0.49
CA ALA A 57 -10.68 4.67 0.59
C ALA A 57 -10.03 3.78 1.66
N ALA A 58 -8.71 3.86 1.82
CA ALA A 58 -8.00 3.16 2.90
C ALA A 58 -8.41 3.70 4.28
N LEU A 59 -8.54 5.02 4.43
CA LEU A 59 -9.03 5.63 5.68
C LEU A 59 -10.45 5.16 6.00
N LEU A 60 -11.36 5.17 5.02
CA LEU A 60 -12.75 4.73 5.20
C LEU A 60 -12.83 3.26 5.63
N ARG A 61 -12.05 2.37 5.01
CA ARG A 61 -11.97 0.95 5.44
C ARG A 61 -11.42 0.80 6.85
N GLY A 62 -10.50 1.69 7.26
CA GLY A 62 -9.98 1.73 8.62
C GLY A 62 -11.06 2.11 9.66
N LEU A 63 -12.02 2.95 9.27
CA LEU A 63 -13.15 3.34 10.13
C LEU A 63 -14.19 2.21 10.27
N ASP A 64 -14.42 1.44 9.20
CA ASP A 64 -15.30 0.26 9.26
C ASP A 64 -14.69 -0.89 10.09
N GLY A 65 -13.38 -0.83 10.38
CA GLY A 65 -12.58 -1.92 10.95
C GLY A 65 -12.28 -1.85 12.45
N THR A 66 -12.87 -0.92 13.21
CA THR A 66 -12.66 -0.84 14.67
C THR A 66 -13.98 -0.64 15.41
N ASP A 67 -14.37 -1.66 16.17
CA ASP A 67 -14.61 -1.55 17.61
C ASP A 67 -15.00 -0.15 18.10
N GLY A 68 -16.29 0.19 17.97
CA GLY A 68 -16.89 1.14 18.90
C GLY A 68 -16.76 0.63 20.35
N PRO A 69 -16.85 1.49 21.37
CA PRO A 69 -16.72 1.13 22.79
C PRO A 69 -17.84 0.22 23.35
N LEU A 70 -18.58 -0.48 22.48
CA LEU A 70 -19.67 -1.40 22.80
C LEU A 70 -19.44 -2.81 22.21
N GLY A 71 -18.20 -3.17 21.90
CA GLY A 71 -17.79 -4.56 21.63
C GLY A 71 -17.97 -5.41 22.89
N GLY A 72 -19.08 -6.14 22.93
CA GLY A 72 -19.62 -6.87 24.08
C GLY A 72 -18.60 -7.61 24.95
N ARG A 73 -18.65 -7.30 26.25
CA ARG A 73 -18.22 -8.19 27.32
C ARG A 73 -19.04 -9.49 27.24
N HIS A 74 -18.32 -10.60 27.38
CA HIS A 74 -18.80 -11.90 27.87
C HIS A 74 -20.16 -11.88 28.58
N VAL A 75 -21.17 -12.53 27.99
CA VAL A 75 -21.85 -13.77 28.42
C VAL A 75 -22.82 -14.23 27.34
#